data_AF-A0A366HLM3-F1
#
_entry.id   AF-A0A366HLM3-F1
#
_cell.length_a   1.000
_cell.length_b   1.000
_cell.length_c   1.000
_cell.angle_alpha   90.00
_cell.angle_beta   90.00
_cell.angle_gamma   90.00
#
_symmetry.space_group_name_H-M   'P 1'
#
loop_
_entity.id
_entity.type
_entity.pdbx_description
1 polymer ?
#
loop_
_entity_poly.entity_id
_entity_poly.type
_entity_poly.pdbx_seq_one_letter_code
_entity_poly.pdbx_strand_id
1 'polypeptide(L)'
;MIEAELPQQQKNLWLKGQSAVQLKNFDYAINLLLPVIKECPTFLDGRRLLRRAEAELVRGQKKGLFGGGLSLGGLKLTGSSKKEPWEAIWELEDGVFKKDPYNPSANQQLYDQAMRLAQNDLAAFALETIREGHPGNTRNMHALAQHYMAFEHPEKASDVYRHILKVDATDMDAIKGEKDAAAKSSMKNQWAGGFEGAKKDKAQANREELLNKQGMSREQMEQVLAQYFVDYEQDQNNVNTVKRIADIYDRMDDQESALPYYDWALQLTPGDVALQARVEQVRSKFAEKQIHAMEAEIEANPDSPDIEEKREQIRHIKRERAATLLAEAKSKVERNPTDKNYRFDLATVLFSVEQYRDAIPELQQAKSNPHIRNKALLMLGRCFAALNMNDLAINAMQEAVKEIVAFNNEKKELLYELGLVFEKVNKHDDYLNCMKEIYNNDYGYRDVAKRVESSYQ
;
A
#
# COMPACT_ATOMS: atom_id res chain seq x y z
N MET A 1 11.20 23.52 -31.41
CA MET A 1 12.48 24.25 -31.35
C MET A 1 13.15 23.97 -30.02
N ILE A 2 14.45 23.67 -30.01
CA ILE A 2 15.23 23.35 -28.81
C ILE A 2 16.27 24.45 -28.52
N GLU A 3 16.88 24.45 -27.32
CA GLU A 3 17.84 25.48 -26.90
C GLU A 3 19.00 25.67 -27.88
N ALA A 4 19.49 24.57 -28.49
CA ALA A 4 20.59 24.62 -29.45
C ALA A 4 20.26 25.41 -30.73
N GLU A 5 18.98 25.57 -31.06
CA GLU A 5 18.48 26.24 -32.26
C GLU A 5 18.20 27.74 -32.02
N LEU A 6 18.37 28.23 -30.79
CA LEU A 6 18.17 29.65 -30.47
C LEU A 6 19.21 30.52 -31.21
N PRO A 7 18.80 31.61 -31.87
CA PRO A 7 19.76 32.59 -32.37
C PRO A 7 20.58 33.17 -31.21
N GLN A 8 21.83 33.54 -31.48
CA GLN A 8 22.81 33.85 -30.44
C GLN A 8 22.33 34.94 -29.45
N GLN A 9 21.61 35.94 -29.94
CA GLN A 9 21.06 37.01 -29.09
C GLN A 9 20.01 36.47 -28.10
N GLN A 10 19.06 35.66 -28.57
CA GLN A 10 18.03 35.03 -27.76
C GLN A 10 18.62 33.97 -26.83
N LYS A 11 19.65 33.23 -27.27
CA LYS A 11 20.40 32.30 -26.42
C LYS A 11 21.07 33.00 -25.24
N ASN A 12 21.68 34.17 -25.47
CA ASN A 12 22.26 34.97 -24.40
C ASN A 12 21.20 35.46 -23.38
N LEU A 13 20.03 35.88 -23.86
CA LEU A 13 18.91 36.27 -22.99
C LEU A 13 18.35 35.06 -22.21
N TRP A 14 18.22 33.91 -22.87
CA TRP A 14 17.77 32.65 -22.27
C TRP A 14 18.66 32.22 -21.09
N LEU A 15 19.98 32.15 -21.30
CA LEU A 15 20.94 31.76 -20.25
C LEU A 15 20.92 32.76 -19.07
N LYS A 16 20.82 34.07 -19.36
CA LYS A 16 20.66 35.09 -18.31
C LYS A 16 19.34 34.93 -17.56
N GLY A 17 18.25 34.61 -18.27
CA GLY A 17 16.93 34.33 -17.68
C GLY A 17 16.96 33.12 -16.76
N GLN A 18 17.60 32.01 -17.18
CA GLN A 18 17.83 30.83 -16.33
C GLN A 18 18.59 31.18 -15.05
N SER A 19 19.68 31.93 -15.18
CA SER A 19 20.47 32.41 -14.03
C SER A 19 19.64 33.30 -13.11
N ALA A 20 18.84 34.23 -13.65
CA ALA A 20 17.97 35.10 -12.87
C ALA A 20 16.89 34.32 -12.08
N VAL A 21 16.30 33.27 -12.67
CA VAL A 21 15.36 32.39 -11.95
C VAL A 21 16.08 31.64 -10.81
N GLN A 22 17.29 31.12 -11.04
CA GLN A 22 18.08 30.44 -9.99
C GLN A 22 18.40 31.38 -8.82
N LEU A 23 18.70 32.64 -9.12
CA LEU A 23 18.92 33.71 -8.14
C LEU A 23 17.63 34.27 -7.54
N LYS A 24 16.46 33.69 -7.87
CA LYS A 24 15.12 34.12 -7.43
C LYS A 24 14.78 35.57 -7.78
N ASN A 25 15.44 36.13 -8.79
CA ASN A 25 15.11 37.45 -9.32
C ASN A 25 14.08 37.31 -10.44
N PHE A 26 12.83 37.02 -10.05
CA PHE A 26 11.77 36.62 -10.98
C PHE A 26 11.31 37.74 -11.92
N ASP A 27 11.25 38.99 -11.45
CA ASP A 27 10.90 40.15 -12.29
C ASP A 27 11.91 40.35 -13.43
N TYR A 28 13.21 40.32 -13.08
CA TYR A 28 14.27 40.40 -14.08
C TYR A 28 14.27 39.20 -15.02
N ALA A 29 14.02 38.00 -14.51
CA ALA A 29 13.88 36.81 -15.34
C ALA A 29 12.76 36.94 -16.37
N ILE A 30 11.58 37.41 -15.96
CA ILE A 30 10.44 37.65 -16.86
C ILE A 30 10.81 38.63 -17.98
N ASN A 31 11.44 39.76 -17.62
CA ASN A 31 11.89 40.77 -18.59
C ASN A 31 12.93 40.24 -19.59
N LEU A 32 13.73 39.25 -19.21
CA LEU A 32 14.69 38.58 -20.10
C LEU A 32 14.05 37.50 -20.97
N LEU A 33 13.06 36.78 -20.45
CA LEU A 33 12.45 35.62 -21.12
C LEU A 33 11.34 36.02 -22.12
N LEU A 34 10.63 37.12 -21.89
CA LEU A 34 9.58 37.59 -22.80
C LEU A 34 10.10 37.89 -24.23
N PRO A 35 11.21 38.63 -24.43
CA PRO A 35 11.77 38.82 -25.77
C PRO A 35 12.17 37.50 -26.44
N VAL A 36 12.64 36.52 -25.66
CA VAL A 36 13.02 35.20 -26.19
C VAL A 36 11.81 34.48 -26.76
N ILE A 37 10.70 34.41 -26.00
CA ILE A 37 9.50 33.70 -26.46
C ILE A 37 8.74 34.46 -27.57
N LYS A 38 8.95 35.78 -27.69
CA LYS A 38 8.42 36.61 -28.78
C LYS A 38 9.11 36.31 -30.10
N GLU A 39 10.43 36.34 -30.10
CA GLU A 39 11.26 36.11 -31.30
C GLU A 39 11.33 34.62 -31.65
N CYS A 40 11.19 33.73 -30.66
CA CYS A 40 11.20 32.29 -30.83
C CYS A 40 9.87 31.68 -30.31
N PRO A 41 8.77 31.83 -31.07
CA PRO A 41 7.43 31.45 -30.61
C PRO A 41 7.24 29.94 -30.38
N THR A 42 8.00 29.09 -31.05
CA THR A 42 7.95 27.63 -30.89
C THR A 42 8.90 27.10 -29.81
N PHE A 43 9.63 27.98 -29.10
CA PHE A 43 10.51 27.60 -28.00
C PHE A 43 9.69 27.42 -26.72
N LEU A 44 9.28 26.18 -26.45
CA LEU A 44 8.40 25.83 -25.34
C LEU A 44 9.11 25.84 -23.99
N ASP A 45 10.38 25.43 -23.92
CA ASP A 45 11.14 25.47 -22.66
C ASP A 45 11.32 26.89 -22.12
N GLY A 46 11.44 27.86 -23.04
CA GLY A 46 11.37 29.29 -22.73
C GLY A 46 10.08 29.67 -22.02
N ARG A 47 8.94 29.18 -22.53
CA ARG A 47 7.60 29.45 -21.96
C ARG A 47 7.41 28.77 -20.61
N ARG A 48 7.86 27.51 -20.46
CA ARG A 48 7.81 26.79 -19.18
C ARG A 48 8.58 27.54 -18.09
N LEU A 49 9.79 28.01 -18.41
CA LEU A 49 10.58 28.77 -17.44
C LEU A 49 9.97 30.14 -17.15
N LEU A 50 9.44 30.82 -18.17
CA LEU A 50 8.73 32.09 -18.00
C LEU A 50 7.55 31.90 -17.05
N ARG A 51 6.67 30.92 -17.32
CA ARG A 51 5.48 30.65 -16.50
C ARG A 51 5.82 30.33 -15.05
N ARG A 52 6.91 29.59 -14.82
CA ARG A 52 7.44 29.36 -13.47
C ARG A 52 7.86 30.67 -12.80
N ALA A 53 8.58 31.55 -13.51
CA ALA A 53 8.99 32.84 -12.95
C ALA A 53 7.77 33.73 -12.65
N GLU A 54 6.78 33.79 -13.53
CA GLU A 54 5.52 34.52 -13.32
C GLU A 54 4.76 33.98 -12.10
N ALA A 55 4.65 32.66 -11.96
CA ALA A 55 4.01 32.01 -10.82
C ALA A 55 4.70 32.32 -9.48
N GLU A 56 6.04 32.28 -9.43
CA GLU A 56 6.79 32.62 -8.22
C GLU A 56 6.70 34.12 -7.89
N LEU A 57 6.68 35.00 -8.90
CA LEU A 57 6.51 36.44 -8.70
C LEU A 57 5.14 36.73 -8.05
N VAL A 58 4.07 36.16 -8.60
CA VAL A 58 2.70 36.33 -8.07
C VAL A 58 2.55 35.68 -6.69
N ARG A 59 3.16 34.52 -6.45
CA ARG A 59 3.15 33.86 -5.12
C ARG A 59 3.92 34.67 -4.07
N GLY A 60 5.02 35.31 -4.45
CA GLY A 60 5.85 36.16 -3.58
C GLY A 60 5.15 37.46 -3.15
N GLN A 61 4.20 37.95 -3.95
CA GLN A 61 3.29 39.04 -3.60
C GLN A 61 2.20 38.55 -2.63
N LYS A 62 2.56 38.23 -1.39
CA LYS A 62 1.61 37.81 -0.35
C LYS A 62 0.42 38.78 -0.25
N LYS A 63 -0.79 38.19 -0.25
CA LYS A 63 -2.09 38.74 0.17
C LYS A 63 -1.96 39.79 1.28
N GLY A 64 -1.94 41.07 0.89
CA GLY A 64 -2.23 42.18 1.78
C GLY A 64 -3.73 42.30 1.99
N LEU A 65 -4.17 42.00 3.21
CA LEU A 65 -5.24 42.62 4.01
C LEU A 65 -6.31 43.51 3.31
N PHE A 66 -6.96 43.03 2.24
CA PHE A 66 -8.32 43.41 1.81
C PHE A 66 -8.91 42.14 1.19
N GLY A 67 -9.88 41.47 1.79
CA GLY A 67 -11.21 42.01 2.07
C GLY A 67 -12.10 41.53 0.93
N GLY A 68 -13.07 40.67 1.24
CA GLY A 68 -13.70 39.79 0.26
C GLY A 68 -14.63 40.48 -0.74
N GLY A 69 -14.95 39.74 -1.79
CA GLY A 69 -16.16 39.93 -2.58
C GLY A 69 -16.04 40.85 -3.79
N LEU A 70 -16.69 40.38 -4.86
CA LEU A 70 -17.21 41.15 -5.99
C LEU A 70 -16.19 41.60 -7.05
N SER A 71 -16.20 40.81 -8.14
CA SER A 71 -16.40 41.29 -9.51
C SER A 71 -16.19 42.80 -9.72
N LEU A 72 -15.06 43.15 -10.32
CA LEU A 72 -14.97 44.38 -11.09
C LEU A 72 -14.00 44.19 -12.25
N GLY A 73 -14.51 44.40 -13.47
CA GLY A 73 -13.70 44.53 -14.67
C GLY A 73 -13.77 43.31 -15.58
N GLY A 74 -14.96 43.03 -16.11
CA GLY A 74 -15.05 42.39 -17.42
C GLY A 74 -14.24 43.21 -18.42
N LEU A 75 -13.00 42.82 -18.66
CA LEU A 75 -12.35 43.10 -19.92
C LEU A 75 -13.13 42.30 -20.96
N LYS A 76 -14.03 42.98 -21.67
CA LYS A 76 -14.46 42.54 -22.99
C LYS A 76 -13.19 42.39 -23.83
N LEU A 77 -12.60 41.20 -23.82
CA LEU A 77 -11.78 40.74 -24.92
C LEU A 77 -12.77 40.47 -26.06
N THR A 78 -12.90 41.53 -26.85
CA THR A 78 -13.67 41.63 -28.09
C THR A 78 -13.47 40.37 -28.93
N GLY A 79 -14.59 39.86 -29.42
CA GLY A 79 -14.67 38.58 -30.10
C GLY A 79 -13.68 38.41 -31.24
N SER A 80 -13.36 37.13 -31.48
CA SER A 80 -12.89 36.51 -32.72
C SER A 80 -12.49 37.49 -33.83
N SER A 81 -11.44 38.27 -33.58
CA SER A 81 -10.76 39.00 -34.64
C SER A 81 -9.89 37.97 -35.37
N LYS A 82 -9.80 38.09 -36.70
CA LYS A 82 -8.89 37.32 -37.55
C LYS A 82 -7.42 37.67 -37.26
N LYS A 83 -7.02 37.76 -36.00
CA LYS A 83 -5.64 37.97 -35.58
C LYS A 83 -4.83 36.73 -35.86
N GLU A 84 -3.58 36.93 -36.25
CA GLU A 84 -2.63 35.84 -36.40
C GLU A 84 -2.46 35.13 -35.05
N PRO A 85 -2.50 33.79 -34.99
CA PRO A 85 -2.53 33.07 -33.71
C PRO A 85 -1.34 33.39 -32.80
N TRP A 86 -0.15 33.63 -33.36
CA TRP A 86 1.03 33.99 -32.58
C TRP A 86 0.95 35.39 -31.95
N GLU A 87 0.29 36.34 -32.61
CA GLU A 87 0.04 37.67 -32.03
C GLU A 87 -0.93 37.57 -30.85
N ALA A 88 -1.99 36.77 -31.00
CA ALA A 88 -2.94 36.51 -29.92
C ALA A 88 -2.26 35.83 -28.72
N ILE A 89 -1.38 34.86 -28.96
CA ILE A 89 -0.58 34.23 -27.89
C ILE A 89 0.32 35.27 -27.20
N TRP A 90 1.02 36.11 -27.97
CA TRP A 90 1.88 37.16 -27.41
C TRP A 90 1.11 38.14 -26.51
N GLU A 91 -0.11 38.55 -26.90
CA GLU A 91 -0.96 39.42 -26.05
C GLU A 91 -1.30 38.77 -24.70
N LEU A 92 -1.47 37.45 -24.65
CA LEU A 92 -1.71 36.71 -23.41
C LEU A 92 -0.44 36.68 -22.53
N GLU A 93 0.72 36.37 -23.12
CA GLU A 93 2.03 36.33 -22.43
C GLU A 93 2.39 37.70 -21.86
N ASP A 94 2.21 38.77 -22.64
CA ASP A 94 2.61 40.12 -22.20
C ASP A 94 1.57 40.79 -21.30
N GLY A 95 0.28 40.55 -21.55
CA GLY A 95 -0.82 41.29 -20.92
C GLY A 95 -1.50 40.59 -19.74
N VAL A 96 -1.55 39.26 -19.73
CA VAL A 96 -2.33 38.48 -18.76
C VAL A 96 -1.44 37.65 -17.85
N PHE A 97 -0.57 36.81 -18.40
CA PHE A 97 0.12 35.78 -17.63
C PHE A 97 1.15 36.32 -16.63
N LYS A 98 1.74 37.50 -16.87
CA LYS A 98 2.54 38.21 -15.87
C LYS A 98 1.79 38.53 -14.58
N LYS A 99 0.47 38.74 -14.65
CA LYS A 99 -0.38 39.13 -13.52
C LYS A 99 -1.14 37.95 -12.93
N ASP A 100 -1.68 37.09 -13.79
CA ASP A 100 -2.43 35.89 -13.41
C ASP A 100 -2.00 34.72 -14.31
N PRO A 101 -0.89 34.04 -13.96
CA PRO A 101 -0.33 32.95 -14.76
C PRO A 101 -1.27 31.74 -14.84
N TYR A 102 -2.18 31.63 -13.88
CA TYR A 102 -3.11 30.51 -13.74
C TYR A 102 -4.54 30.85 -14.17
N ASN A 103 -4.73 31.96 -14.89
CA ASN A 103 -6.05 32.37 -15.36
C ASN A 103 -6.67 31.30 -16.27
N PRO A 104 -7.82 30.68 -15.91
CA PRO A 104 -8.39 29.60 -16.71
C PRO A 104 -8.80 30.01 -18.12
N SER A 105 -9.38 31.21 -18.26
CA SER A 105 -9.87 31.71 -19.55
C SER A 105 -8.71 32.01 -20.50
N ALA A 106 -7.65 32.64 -20.01
CA ALA A 106 -6.47 32.96 -20.82
C ALA A 106 -5.71 31.69 -21.23
N ASN A 107 -5.55 30.72 -20.35
CA ASN A 107 -4.91 29.45 -20.70
C ASN A 107 -5.80 28.60 -21.65
N GLN A 108 -7.13 28.70 -21.56
CA GLN A 108 -8.02 28.09 -22.56
C GLN A 108 -7.86 28.76 -23.94
N GLN A 109 -7.73 30.08 -23.99
CA GLN A 109 -7.44 30.79 -25.25
C GLN A 109 -6.07 30.41 -25.82
N LEU A 110 -5.04 30.28 -24.96
CA LEU A 110 -3.72 29.79 -25.36
C LEU A 110 -3.81 28.38 -25.98
N TYR A 111 -4.57 27.47 -25.34
CA TYR A 111 -4.85 26.15 -25.89
C TYR A 111 -5.50 26.23 -27.28
N ASP A 112 -6.57 27.02 -27.43
CA ASP A 112 -7.29 27.15 -28.69
C ASP A 112 -6.40 27.71 -29.82
N GLN A 113 -5.55 28.71 -29.52
CA GLN A 113 -4.59 29.23 -30.51
C GLN A 113 -3.48 28.23 -30.84
N ALA A 114 -2.97 27.51 -29.84
CA ALA A 114 -1.95 26.48 -30.06
C ALA A 114 -2.48 25.34 -30.93
N MET A 115 -3.74 24.94 -30.74
CA MET A 115 -4.41 23.95 -31.58
C MET A 115 -4.57 24.44 -33.03
N ARG A 116 -4.92 25.72 -33.25
CA ARG A 116 -4.96 26.32 -34.60
C ARG A 116 -3.61 26.33 -35.31
N LEU A 117 -2.52 26.42 -34.53
CA LEU A 117 -1.14 26.37 -35.02
C LEU A 117 -0.56 24.95 -35.12
N ALA A 118 -1.34 23.92 -34.78
CA ALA A 118 -0.89 22.54 -34.64
C ALA A 118 0.34 22.38 -33.70
N GLN A 119 0.45 23.24 -32.70
CA GLN A 119 1.50 23.18 -31.67
C GLN A 119 0.99 22.37 -30.47
N ASN A 120 0.96 21.04 -30.63
CA ASN A 120 0.32 20.12 -29.68
C ASN A 120 0.93 20.19 -28.27
N ASP A 121 2.25 20.34 -28.18
CA ASP A 121 2.96 20.47 -26.89
C ASP A 121 2.64 21.79 -26.19
N LEU A 122 2.43 22.87 -26.96
CA LEU A 122 2.02 24.17 -26.42
C LEU A 122 0.56 24.13 -25.92
N ALA A 123 -0.31 23.44 -26.65
CA ALA A 123 -1.67 23.19 -26.21
C ALA A 123 -1.69 22.37 -24.91
N ALA A 124 -0.91 21.29 -24.83
CA ALA A 124 -0.78 20.50 -23.60
C ALA A 124 -0.32 21.37 -22.42
N PHE A 125 0.73 22.16 -22.62
CA PHE A 125 1.27 23.09 -21.63
C PHE A 125 0.21 24.08 -21.09
N ALA A 126 -0.66 24.60 -21.96
CA ALA A 126 -1.72 25.50 -21.56
C ALA A 126 -2.73 24.82 -20.62
N LEU A 127 -3.15 23.59 -20.93
CA LEU A 127 -4.05 22.81 -20.10
C LEU A 127 -3.38 22.36 -18.78
N GLU A 128 -2.10 21.98 -18.83
CA GLU A 128 -1.30 21.68 -17.63
C GLU A 128 -1.23 22.88 -16.68
N THR A 129 -1.06 24.08 -17.23
CA THR A 129 -1.02 25.32 -16.44
C THR A 129 -2.35 25.58 -15.72
N ILE A 130 -3.49 25.28 -16.36
CA ILE A 130 -4.80 25.36 -15.68
C ILE A 130 -4.86 24.35 -14.53
N ARG A 131 -4.44 23.11 -14.76
CA ARG A 131 -4.43 22.05 -13.74
C ARG A 131 -3.56 22.43 -12.53
N GLU A 132 -2.40 23.04 -12.75
CA GLU A 132 -1.53 23.49 -11.67
C GLU A 132 -2.18 24.58 -10.79
N GLY A 133 -2.87 25.53 -11.41
CA GLY A 133 -3.57 26.60 -10.69
C GLY A 133 -4.90 26.20 -10.07
N HIS A 134 -5.59 25.23 -10.67
CA HIS A 134 -6.94 24.78 -10.32
C HIS A 134 -7.02 23.26 -10.22
N PRO A 135 -6.32 22.63 -9.24
CA PRO A 135 -6.18 21.18 -9.17
C PRO A 135 -7.49 20.42 -8.85
N GLY A 136 -8.58 21.11 -8.50
CA GLY A 136 -9.91 20.51 -8.33
C GLY A 136 -10.79 20.55 -9.57
N ASN A 137 -10.35 21.18 -10.67
CA ASN A 137 -11.17 21.33 -11.88
C ASN A 137 -11.09 20.06 -12.76
N THR A 138 -11.92 19.07 -12.45
CA THR A 138 -11.98 17.79 -13.17
C THR A 138 -12.31 17.97 -14.66
N ARG A 139 -13.13 18.96 -15.02
CA ARG A 139 -13.45 19.26 -16.43
C ARG A 139 -12.20 19.61 -17.24
N ASN A 140 -11.29 20.42 -16.69
CA ASN A 140 -10.02 20.73 -17.35
C ASN A 140 -9.11 19.50 -17.44
N MET A 141 -9.07 18.68 -16.38
CA MET A 141 -8.29 17.44 -16.40
C MET A 141 -8.77 16.48 -17.48
N HIS A 142 -10.09 16.36 -17.69
CA HIS A 142 -10.64 15.56 -18.79
C HIS A 142 -10.18 16.07 -20.15
N ALA A 143 -10.22 17.38 -20.37
CA ALA A 143 -9.70 17.98 -21.61
C ALA A 143 -8.20 17.69 -21.81
N LEU A 144 -7.40 17.77 -20.73
CA LEU A 144 -5.96 17.45 -20.77
C LEU A 144 -5.71 15.97 -21.09
N ALA A 145 -6.44 15.05 -20.45
CA ALA A 145 -6.30 13.63 -20.70
C ALA A 145 -6.71 13.25 -22.13
N GLN A 146 -7.81 13.84 -22.63
CA GLN A 146 -8.27 13.66 -24.01
C GLN A 146 -7.26 14.19 -25.03
N HIS A 147 -6.68 15.37 -24.76
CA HIS A 147 -5.60 15.93 -25.58
C HIS A 147 -4.41 14.97 -25.66
N TYR A 148 -3.97 14.45 -24.50
CA TYR A 148 -2.89 13.46 -24.47
C TYR A 148 -3.22 12.16 -25.21
N MET A 149 -4.46 11.68 -25.13
CA MET A 149 -4.90 10.51 -25.90
C MET A 149 -4.91 10.75 -27.41
N ALA A 150 -5.30 11.96 -27.84
CA ALA A 150 -5.37 12.36 -29.24
C ALA A 150 -3.98 12.49 -29.88
N PHE A 151 -2.98 12.94 -29.12
CA PHE A 151 -1.60 13.14 -29.60
C PHE A 151 -0.64 12.04 -29.13
N GLU A 152 -1.16 10.83 -28.94
CA GLU A 152 -0.36 9.62 -28.69
C GLU A 152 0.55 9.67 -27.45
N HIS A 153 0.10 10.33 -26.39
CA HIS A 153 0.71 10.33 -25.05
C HIS A 153 -0.16 9.60 -24.02
N PRO A 154 -0.49 8.31 -24.23
CA PRO A 154 -1.38 7.56 -23.33
C PRO A 154 -0.82 7.44 -21.90
N GLU A 155 0.50 7.45 -21.74
CA GLU A 155 1.16 7.44 -20.42
C GLU A 155 0.77 8.67 -19.58
N LYS A 156 0.84 9.87 -20.17
CA LYS A 156 0.46 11.12 -19.50
C LYS A 156 -1.05 11.20 -19.28
N ALA A 157 -1.85 10.66 -20.21
CA ALA A 157 -3.30 10.61 -20.06
C ALA A 157 -3.73 9.74 -18.86
N SER A 158 -3.14 8.55 -18.69
CA SER A 158 -3.40 7.67 -17.55
C SER A 158 -3.11 8.38 -16.22
N ASP A 159 -1.98 9.10 -16.13
CA ASP A 159 -1.66 9.91 -14.94
C ASP A 159 -2.74 10.95 -14.64
N VAL A 160 -3.23 11.66 -15.65
CA VAL A 160 -4.28 12.67 -15.47
C VAL A 160 -5.60 12.03 -15.02
N TYR A 161 -6.01 10.91 -15.62
CA TYR A 161 -7.21 10.19 -15.19
C TYR A 161 -7.11 9.68 -13.75
N ARG A 162 -5.95 9.16 -13.33
CA ARG A 162 -5.72 8.78 -11.93
C ARG A 162 -5.81 9.96 -10.98
N HIS A 163 -5.48 11.18 -11.42
CA HIS A 163 -5.69 12.39 -10.61
C HIS A 163 -7.17 12.78 -10.53
N ILE A 164 -7.93 12.65 -11.61
CA ILE A 164 -9.39 12.86 -11.58
C ILE A 164 -10.03 11.91 -10.56
N LEU A 165 -9.67 10.62 -10.57
CA LEU A 165 -10.21 9.62 -9.64
C LEU A 165 -9.84 9.87 -8.17
N LYS A 166 -8.79 10.65 -7.88
CA LYS A 166 -8.49 11.11 -6.52
C LYS A 166 -9.40 12.25 -6.08
N VAL A 167 -9.89 13.06 -7.01
CA VAL A 167 -10.83 14.18 -6.75
C VAL A 167 -12.27 13.68 -6.72
N ASP A 168 -12.65 12.85 -7.70
CA ASP A 168 -13.95 12.21 -7.83
C ASP A 168 -13.78 10.74 -8.25
N ALA A 169 -13.87 9.84 -7.27
CA ALA A 169 -13.73 8.40 -7.49
C ALA A 169 -14.91 7.76 -8.26
N THR A 170 -16.02 8.49 -8.44
CA THR A 170 -17.23 8.01 -9.12
C THR A 170 -17.32 8.46 -10.58
N ASP A 171 -16.33 9.20 -11.06
CA ASP A 171 -16.26 9.67 -12.45
C ASP A 171 -16.07 8.51 -13.43
N MET A 172 -17.18 8.07 -14.04
CA MET A 172 -17.21 6.93 -14.95
C MET A 172 -16.37 7.15 -16.21
N ASP A 173 -16.27 8.40 -16.69
CA ASP A 173 -15.46 8.74 -17.86
C ASP A 173 -13.98 8.62 -17.53
N ALA A 174 -13.58 9.00 -16.31
CA ALA A 174 -12.20 8.83 -15.85
C ALA A 174 -11.84 7.36 -15.56
N ILE A 175 -12.75 6.57 -14.99
CA ILE A 175 -12.55 5.12 -14.79
C ILE A 175 -12.30 4.42 -16.14
N LYS A 176 -13.12 4.74 -17.14
CA LYS A 176 -12.97 4.18 -18.48
C LYS A 176 -11.71 4.72 -19.16
N GLY A 177 -11.50 6.03 -19.12
CA GLY A 177 -10.36 6.70 -19.73
C GLY A 177 -9.02 6.22 -19.20
N GLU A 178 -8.93 5.95 -17.89
CA GLU A 178 -7.72 5.38 -17.26
C GLU A 178 -7.37 4.01 -17.84
N LYS A 179 -8.37 3.11 -17.93
CA LYS A 179 -8.19 1.77 -18.50
C LYS A 179 -7.81 1.83 -19.97
N ASP A 180 -8.48 2.66 -20.76
CA ASP A 180 -8.21 2.84 -22.19
C ASP A 180 -6.80 3.41 -22.42
N ALA A 181 -6.40 4.40 -21.61
CA ALA A 181 -5.07 4.98 -21.65
C ALA A 181 -3.98 3.98 -21.21
N ALA A 182 -4.20 3.23 -20.14
CA ALA A 182 -3.28 2.20 -19.67
C ALA A 182 -3.09 1.10 -20.72
N ALA A 183 -4.19 0.61 -21.33
CA ALA A 183 -4.13 -0.37 -22.40
C ALA A 183 -3.36 0.16 -23.62
N LYS A 184 -3.62 1.40 -24.05
CA LYS A 184 -2.92 2.04 -25.17
C LYS A 184 -1.44 2.26 -24.87
N SER A 185 -1.08 2.58 -23.62
CA SER A 185 0.32 2.70 -23.17
C SER A 185 1.05 1.35 -23.25
N SER A 186 0.43 0.28 -22.73
CA SER A 186 0.97 -1.08 -22.81
C SER A 186 1.16 -1.52 -24.27
N MET A 187 0.17 -1.27 -25.13
CA MET A 187 0.29 -1.56 -26.57
C MET A 187 1.43 -0.76 -27.20
N LYS A 188 1.48 0.56 -27.00
CA LYS A 188 2.54 1.42 -27.56
C LYS A 188 3.94 0.91 -27.19
N ASN A 189 4.12 0.45 -25.96
CA ASN A 189 5.39 -0.11 -25.50
C ASN A 189 5.68 -1.48 -26.15
N GLN A 190 4.66 -2.32 -26.36
CA GLN A 190 4.78 -3.62 -27.06
C GLN A 190 5.21 -3.47 -28.53
N TRP A 191 4.80 -2.40 -29.22
CA TRP A 191 5.16 -2.12 -30.62
C TRP A 191 6.49 -1.37 -30.77
N ALA A 192 6.97 -0.68 -29.72
CA ALA A 192 8.24 0.05 -29.72
C ALA A 192 9.47 -0.86 -29.52
N GLY A 193 9.29 -2.10 -29.04
CA GLY A 193 10.39 -3.02 -28.68
C GLY A 193 11.04 -3.81 -29.83
N GLY A 194 10.61 -3.64 -31.09
CA GLY A 194 11.05 -4.51 -32.20
C GLY A 194 10.59 -5.96 -32.04
N PHE A 195 10.73 -6.79 -33.09
CA PHE A 195 10.22 -8.17 -33.13
C PHE A 195 10.77 -9.08 -32.00
N GLU A 196 11.93 -8.72 -31.47
CA GLU A 196 12.61 -9.40 -30.36
C GLU A 196 12.08 -8.94 -28.99
N GLY A 197 11.82 -7.64 -28.82
CA GLY A 197 11.11 -7.11 -27.66
C GLY A 197 9.65 -7.60 -27.60
N ALA A 198 8.94 -7.67 -28.72
CA ALA A 198 7.59 -8.22 -28.77
C ALA A 198 7.54 -9.72 -28.40
N LYS A 199 8.57 -10.51 -28.72
CA LYS A 199 8.71 -11.89 -28.25
C LYS A 199 9.01 -11.96 -26.75
N LYS A 200 9.88 -11.09 -26.25
CA LYS A 200 10.22 -11.00 -24.82
C LYS A 200 9.03 -10.54 -23.99
N ASP A 201 8.29 -9.53 -24.44
CA ASP A 201 7.07 -9.02 -23.83
C ASP A 201 5.94 -10.04 -23.88
N LYS A 202 5.79 -10.78 -25.00
CA LYS A 202 4.81 -11.86 -25.08
C LYS A 202 5.18 -13.05 -24.20
N ALA A 203 6.47 -13.38 -24.09
CA ALA A 203 6.95 -14.41 -23.17
C ALA A 203 6.74 -13.98 -21.71
N GLN A 204 7.02 -12.73 -21.37
CA GLN A 204 6.81 -12.16 -20.05
C GLN A 204 5.31 -12.07 -19.70
N ALA A 205 4.47 -11.61 -20.63
CA ALA A 205 3.02 -11.57 -20.46
C ALA A 205 2.42 -12.97 -20.30
N ASN A 206 2.84 -13.95 -21.12
CA ASN A 206 2.43 -15.34 -20.95
C ASN A 206 2.90 -15.91 -19.61
N ARG A 207 4.11 -15.55 -19.15
CA ARG A 207 4.66 -15.98 -17.86
C ARG A 207 3.85 -15.41 -16.69
N GLU A 208 3.48 -14.14 -16.74
CA GLU A 208 2.65 -13.48 -15.74
C GLU A 208 1.19 -13.99 -15.76
N GLU A 209 0.64 -14.28 -16.94
CA GLU A 209 -0.67 -14.90 -17.09
C GLU A 209 -0.69 -16.31 -16.48
N LEU A 210 0.34 -17.12 -16.73
CA LEU A 210 0.50 -18.44 -16.11
C LEU A 210 0.56 -18.33 -14.58
N LEU A 211 1.32 -17.37 -14.03
CA LEU A 211 1.39 -17.12 -12.58
C LEU A 211 0.05 -16.69 -11.97
N ASN A 212 -0.78 -15.96 -12.71
CA ASN A 212 -2.09 -15.51 -12.25
C ASN A 212 -3.17 -16.58 -12.41
N LYS A 213 -2.90 -17.67 -13.13
CA LYS A 213 -3.80 -18.80 -13.26
C LYS A 213 -3.88 -19.56 -11.94
N GLN A 214 -5.08 -19.65 -11.35
CA GLN A 214 -5.32 -20.53 -10.21
C GLN A 214 -5.23 -22.00 -10.68
N GLY A 215 -4.45 -22.82 -9.96
CA GLY A 215 -4.35 -24.27 -10.21
C GLY A 215 -3.31 -24.71 -11.25
N MET A 216 -2.15 -24.05 -11.33
CA MET A 216 -1.01 -24.55 -12.12
C MET A 216 -0.58 -25.96 -11.66
N SER A 217 -0.19 -26.83 -12.60
CA SER A 217 0.48 -28.09 -12.24
C SER A 217 1.90 -27.83 -11.75
N ARG A 218 2.49 -28.81 -11.04
CA ARG A 218 3.88 -28.70 -10.56
C ARG A 218 4.86 -28.51 -11.71
N GLU A 219 4.68 -29.23 -12.81
CA GLU A 219 5.54 -29.12 -14.00
C GLU A 219 5.47 -27.73 -14.63
N GLN A 220 4.28 -27.10 -14.63
CA GLN A 220 4.11 -25.74 -15.13
C GLN A 220 4.82 -24.73 -14.22
N MET A 221 4.79 -24.94 -12.90
CA MET A 221 5.51 -24.09 -11.95
C MET A 221 7.03 -24.22 -12.12
N GLU A 222 7.56 -25.43 -12.31
CA GLU A 222 8.98 -25.69 -12.58
C GLU A 222 9.44 -25.04 -13.91
N GLN A 223 8.61 -25.08 -14.96
CA GLN A 223 8.90 -24.41 -16.23
C GLN A 223 8.98 -22.88 -16.11
N VAL A 224 8.05 -22.28 -15.35
CA VAL A 224 8.06 -20.82 -15.09
C VAL A 224 9.23 -20.44 -14.18
N LEU A 225 9.57 -21.29 -13.22
CA LEU A 225 10.70 -21.11 -12.33
C LEU A 225 12.04 -21.10 -13.09
N ALA A 226 12.29 -22.08 -13.96
CA ALA A 226 13.50 -22.14 -14.79
C ALA A 226 13.67 -20.87 -15.63
N GLN A 227 12.55 -20.34 -16.10
CA GLN A 227 12.47 -19.10 -16.85
C GLN A 227 12.85 -17.85 -16.02
N TYR A 228 12.47 -17.78 -14.74
CA TYR A 228 12.92 -16.72 -13.83
C TYR A 228 14.38 -16.89 -13.41
N PHE A 229 14.90 -18.11 -13.38
CA PHE A 229 16.33 -18.33 -13.13
C PHE A 229 17.22 -17.74 -14.22
N VAL A 230 16.79 -17.78 -15.48
CA VAL A 230 17.50 -17.09 -16.56
C VAL A 230 17.57 -15.58 -16.28
N ASP A 231 16.49 -14.97 -15.78
CA ASP A 231 16.50 -13.54 -15.44
C ASP A 231 17.37 -13.25 -14.20
N TYR A 232 17.36 -14.17 -13.23
CA TYR A 232 18.18 -14.08 -12.01
C TYR A 232 19.68 -14.18 -12.33
N GLU A 233 20.08 -15.00 -13.31
CA GLU A 233 21.46 -15.04 -13.80
C GLU A 233 21.91 -13.72 -14.43
N GLN A 234 20.99 -12.98 -15.06
CA GLN A 234 21.29 -11.66 -15.63
C GLN A 234 21.38 -10.57 -14.55
N ASP A 235 20.49 -10.61 -13.55
CA ASP A 235 20.49 -9.66 -12.44
C ASP A 235 19.98 -10.31 -11.15
N GLN A 236 20.93 -10.73 -10.30
CA GLN A 236 20.64 -11.34 -9.00
C GLN A 236 20.02 -10.37 -8.00
N ASN A 237 20.11 -9.06 -8.24
CA ASN A 237 19.60 -8.01 -7.36
C ASN A 237 18.21 -7.50 -7.80
N ASN A 238 17.63 -8.08 -8.85
CA ASN A 238 16.28 -7.73 -9.26
C ASN A 238 15.25 -8.28 -8.26
N VAL A 239 14.79 -7.41 -7.36
CA VAL A 239 13.83 -7.73 -6.29
C VAL A 239 12.59 -8.46 -6.81
N ASN A 240 12.06 -8.08 -7.97
CA ASN A 240 10.86 -8.72 -8.52
C ASN A 240 11.15 -10.16 -8.96
N THR A 241 12.27 -10.39 -9.63
CA THR A 241 12.71 -11.74 -10.04
C THR A 241 12.91 -12.63 -8.83
N VAL A 242 13.65 -12.15 -7.81
CA VAL A 242 13.91 -12.91 -6.59
C VAL A 242 12.62 -13.24 -5.83
N LYS A 243 11.71 -12.28 -5.69
CA LYS A 243 10.39 -12.51 -5.05
C LYS A 243 9.58 -13.55 -5.83
N ARG A 244 9.61 -13.53 -7.17
CA ARG A 244 8.88 -14.49 -7.99
C ARG A 244 9.43 -15.91 -7.87
N ILE A 245 10.75 -16.07 -7.82
CA ILE A 245 11.38 -17.37 -7.55
C ILE A 245 10.89 -17.92 -6.20
N ALA A 246 10.95 -17.09 -5.15
CA ALA A 246 10.49 -17.47 -3.82
C ALA A 246 8.99 -17.83 -3.77
N ASP A 247 8.14 -17.01 -4.41
CA ASP A 247 6.69 -17.25 -4.51
C ASP A 247 6.38 -18.59 -5.19
N ILE A 248 7.10 -18.95 -6.26
CA ILE A 248 6.87 -20.20 -7.00
C ILE A 248 7.28 -21.41 -6.16
N TYR A 249 8.45 -21.38 -5.50
CA TYR A 249 8.86 -22.44 -4.59
C TYR A 249 7.84 -22.68 -3.46
N ASP A 250 7.38 -21.60 -2.83
CA ASP A 250 6.37 -21.71 -1.76
C ASP A 250 5.02 -22.23 -2.26
N ARG A 251 4.60 -21.88 -3.48
CA ARG A 251 3.40 -22.47 -4.13
C ARG A 251 3.56 -23.96 -4.44
N MET A 252 4.76 -24.41 -4.76
CA MET A 252 5.09 -25.84 -4.91
C MET A 252 5.23 -26.56 -3.56
N ASP A 253 5.00 -25.85 -2.45
CA ASP A 253 5.11 -26.35 -1.09
C ASP A 253 6.57 -26.74 -0.69
N ASP A 254 7.55 -26.17 -1.40
CA ASP A 254 8.99 -26.30 -1.16
C ASP A 254 9.52 -25.05 -0.45
N GLN A 255 9.22 -24.94 0.85
CA GLN A 255 9.65 -23.79 1.65
C GLN A 255 11.17 -23.76 1.87
N GLU A 256 11.83 -24.93 1.87
CA GLU A 256 13.28 -25.03 2.05
C GLU A 256 14.00 -24.26 0.95
N SER A 257 13.59 -24.46 -0.31
CA SER A 257 14.12 -23.69 -1.45
C SER A 257 13.63 -22.25 -1.48
N ALA A 258 12.41 -21.95 -0.99
CA ALA A 258 11.84 -20.61 -1.03
C ALA A 258 12.55 -19.62 -0.10
N LEU A 259 12.90 -20.05 1.12
CA LEU A 259 13.39 -19.17 2.18
C LEU A 259 14.68 -18.42 1.83
N PRO A 260 15.72 -19.03 1.22
CA PRO A 260 16.92 -18.30 0.79
C PRO A 260 16.62 -17.12 -0.15
N TYR A 261 15.68 -17.28 -1.09
CA TYR A 261 15.30 -16.20 -2.01
C TYR A 261 14.45 -15.14 -1.30
N TYR A 262 13.55 -15.54 -0.41
CA TYR A 262 12.82 -14.61 0.44
C TYR A 262 13.75 -13.77 1.32
N ASP A 263 14.76 -14.40 1.93
CA ASP A 263 15.77 -13.73 2.75
C ASP A 263 16.61 -12.77 1.92
N TRP A 264 17.00 -13.18 0.71
CA TRP A 264 17.70 -12.31 -0.23
C TRP A 264 16.84 -11.10 -0.64
N ALA A 265 15.57 -11.33 -0.97
CA ALA A 265 14.63 -10.24 -1.27
C ALA A 265 14.47 -9.28 -0.09
N LEU A 266 14.43 -9.78 1.15
CA LEU A 266 14.41 -8.92 2.34
C LEU A 266 15.68 -8.10 2.54
N GLN A 267 16.85 -8.65 2.22
CA GLN A 267 18.10 -7.88 2.27
C GLN A 267 18.11 -6.74 1.26
N LEU A 268 17.56 -6.96 0.06
CA LEU A 268 17.40 -5.93 -0.97
C LEU A 268 16.31 -4.90 -0.62
N THR A 269 15.27 -5.31 0.13
CA THR A 269 14.18 -4.43 0.58
C THR A 269 13.87 -4.52 2.08
N PRO A 270 14.76 -4.02 2.96
CA PRO A 270 14.59 -4.17 4.42
C PRO A 270 13.37 -3.44 5.00
N GLY A 271 12.78 -2.49 4.25
CA GLY A 271 11.59 -1.74 4.65
C GLY A 271 10.25 -2.31 4.14
N ASP A 272 10.26 -3.39 3.35
CA ASP A 272 9.03 -4.01 2.83
C ASP A 272 8.34 -4.85 3.93
N VAL A 273 7.46 -4.20 4.70
CA VAL A 273 6.71 -4.83 5.80
C VAL A 273 5.80 -5.96 5.31
N ALA A 274 5.26 -5.87 4.09
CA ALA A 274 4.40 -6.91 3.53
C ALA A 274 5.22 -8.16 3.19
N LEU A 275 6.41 -7.98 2.62
CA LEU A 275 7.36 -9.07 2.40
C LEU A 275 7.82 -9.68 3.72
N GLN A 276 8.19 -8.86 4.72
CA GLN A 276 8.58 -9.36 6.06
C GLN A 276 7.50 -10.26 6.67
N ALA A 277 6.24 -9.81 6.64
CA ALA A 277 5.12 -10.60 7.13
C ALA A 277 4.94 -11.92 6.34
N ARG A 278 5.14 -11.88 5.01
CA ARG A 278 5.08 -13.08 4.17
C ARG A 278 6.19 -14.07 4.50
N VAL A 279 7.43 -13.61 4.62
CA VAL A 279 8.57 -14.48 4.96
C VAL A 279 8.36 -15.14 6.31
N GLU A 280 7.85 -14.42 7.31
CA GLU A 280 7.58 -14.99 8.63
C GLU A 280 6.49 -16.08 8.58
N GLN A 281 5.45 -15.90 7.75
CA GLN A 281 4.45 -16.95 7.51
C GLN A 281 5.07 -18.21 6.91
N VAL A 282 5.96 -18.03 5.92
CA VAL A 282 6.64 -19.15 5.25
C VAL A 282 7.60 -19.87 6.20
N ARG A 283 8.36 -19.12 7.02
CA ARG A 283 9.23 -19.68 8.08
C ARG A 283 8.43 -20.47 9.11
N SER A 284 7.31 -19.92 9.59
CA SER A 284 6.42 -20.61 10.52
C SER A 284 5.88 -21.93 9.92
N LYS A 285 5.44 -21.91 8.66
CA LYS A 285 4.97 -23.11 7.96
C LYS A 285 6.08 -24.16 7.79
N PHE A 286 7.29 -23.73 7.42
CA PHE A 286 8.44 -24.62 7.28
C PHE A 286 8.84 -25.27 8.62
N ALA A 287 8.91 -24.48 9.68
CA ALA A 287 9.20 -24.97 11.03
C ALA A 287 8.16 -25.99 11.51
N GLU A 288 6.87 -25.76 11.24
CA GLU A 288 5.81 -26.73 11.57
C GLU A 288 5.97 -28.05 10.83
N LYS A 289 6.33 -28.02 9.53
CA LYS A 289 6.64 -29.23 8.77
C LYS A 289 7.84 -29.98 9.33
N GLN A 290 8.90 -29.27 9.68
CA GLN A 290 10.10 -29.88 10.29
C GLN A 290 9.74 -30.55 11.62
N ILE A 291 9.04 -29.85 12.50
CA ILE A 291 8.58 -30.39 13.77
C ILE A 291 7.74 -31.65 13.56
N HIS A 292 6.75 -31.61 12.65
CA HIS A 292 5.89 -32.75 12.39
C HIS A 292 6.67 -33.95 11.82
N ALA A 293 7.62 -33.72 10.90
CA ALA A 293 8.47 -34.80 10.37
C ALA A 293 9.29 -35.45 11.48
N MET A 294 9.89 -34.65 12.36
CA MET A 294 10.68 -35.16 13.50
C MET A 294 9.79 -35.88 14.53
N GLU A 295 8.59 -35.36 14.82
CA GLU A 295 7.62 -36.01 15.72
C GLU A 295 7.18 -37.37 15.15
N ALA A 296 6.95 -37.48 13.83
CA ALA A 296 6.62 -38.74 13.17
C ALA A 296 7.79 -39.75 13.21
N GLU A 297 9.03 -39.29 13.06
CA GLU A 297 10.21 -40.15 13.22
C GLU A 297 10.37 -40.70 14.64
N ILE A 298 10.10 -39.86 15.65
CA ILE A 298 10.12 -40.26 17.06
C ILE A 298 9.04 -41.31 17.34
N GLU A 299 7.83 -41.12 16.79
CA GLU A 299 6.73 -42.07 16.95
C GLU A 299 7.00 -43.40 16.24
N ALA A 300 7.61 -43.36 15.04
CA ALA A 300 7.95 -44.55 14.28
C ALA A 300 9.05 -45.38 14.95
N ASN A 301 10.02 -44.75 15.62
CA ASN A 301 11.15 -45.42 16.27
C ASN A 301 11.41 -44.88 17.70
N PRO A 302 10.57 -45.24 18.70
CA PRO A 302 10.64 -44.72 20.07
C PRO A 302 11.93 -45.03 20.85
N ASP A 303 12.71 -46.03 20.39
CA ASP A 303 13.93 -46.50 21.05
C ASP A 303 15.22 -46.08 20.31
N SER A 304 15.12 -45.17 19.33
CA SER A 304 16.29 -44.71 18.57
C SER A 304 17.31 -43.99 19.49
N PRO A 305 18.62 -44.22 19.34
CA PRO A 305 19.64 -43.61 20.22
C PRO A 305 19.73 -42.08 20.09
N ASP A 306 19.20 -41.50 19.01
CA ASP A 306 19.18 -40.06 18.73
C ASP A 306 17.87 -39.36 19.17
N ILE A 307 16.94 -40.05 19.85
CA ILE A 307 15.62 -39.50 20.14
C ILE A 307 15.65 -38.24 21.01
N GLU A 308 16.54 -38.18 22.00
CA GLU A 308 16.62 -37.03 22.89
C GLU A 308 17.24 -35.81 22.18
N GLU A 309 18.15 -36.05 21.22
CA GLU A 309 18.67 -35.01 20.35
C GLU A 309 17.56 -34.43 19.48
N LYS A 310 16.73 -35.28 18.85
CA LYS A 310 15.57 -34.83 18.07
C LYS A 310 14.57 -34.06 18.91
N ARG A 311 14.29 -34.51 20.14
CA ARG A 311 13.42 -33.79 21.08
C ARG A 311 13.99 -32.41 21.43
N GLU A 312 15.30 -32.30 21.66
CA GLU A 312 15.92 -31.00 21.92
C GLU A 312 15.89 -30.10 20.69
N GLN A 313 16.12 -30.64 19.49
CA GLN A 313 15.99 -29.87 18.24
C GLN A 313 14.56 -29.35 18.04
N ILE A 314 13.52 -30.17 18.29
CA ILE A 314 12.12 -29.70 18.28
C ILE A 314 11.91 -28.57 19.30
N ARG A 315 12.43 -28.73 20.53
CA ARG A 315 12.35 -27.68 21.57
C ARG A 315 13.08 -26.41 21.14
N HIS A 316 14.23 -26.54 20.48
CA HIS A 316 15.00 -25.42 19.95
C HIS A 316 14.21 -24.65 18.89
N ILE A 317 13.67 -25.33 17.88
CA ILE A 317 12.85 -24.71 16.81
C ILE A 317 11.64 -23.99 17.42
N LYS A 318 10.95 -24.64 18.38
CA LYS A 318 9.81 -24.03 19.09
C LYS A 318 10.23 -22.76 19.85
N ARG A 319 11.38 -22.77 20.54
CA ARG A 319 11.92 -21.62 21.27
C ARG A 319 12.32 -20.47 20.35
N GLU A 320 12.98 -20.73 19.23
CA GLU A 320 13.38 -19.68 18.27
C GLU A 320 12.17 -19.01 17.65
N ARG A 321 11.18 -19.79 17.20
CA ARG A 321 9.93 -19.26 16.66
C ARG A 321 9.19 -18.40 17.68
N ALA A 322 9.08 -18.89 18.91
CA ALA A 322 8.52 -18.16 20.04
C ALA A 322 9.24 -16.81 20.28
N ALA A 323 10.58 -16.80 20.26
CA ALA A 323 11.37 -15.60 20.46
C ALA A 323 11.14 -14.56 19.34
N THR A 324 11.08 -14.99 18.08
CA THR A 324 10.81 -14.12 16.93
C THR A 324 9.43 -13.48 17.01
N LEU A 325 8.38 -14.29 17.24
CA LEU A 325 7.01 -13.80 17.39
C LEU A 325 6.89 -12.81 18.56
N LEU A 326 7.58 -13.09 19.67
CA LEU A 326 7.59 -12.23 20.83
C LEU A 326 8.28 -10.89 20.54
N ALA A 327 9.42 -10.90 19.86
CA ALA A 327 10.14 -9.68 19.48
C ALA A 327 9.29 -8.81 18.54
N GLU A 328 8.61 -9.40 17.56
CA GLU A 328 7.72 -8.68 16.65
C GLU A 328 6.52 -8.07 17.38
N ALA A 329 5.86 -8.85 18.24
CA ALA A 329 4.71 -8.38 19.01
C ALA A 329 5.10 -7.23 19.96
N LYS A 330 6.27 -7.33 20.62
CA LYS A 330 6.82 -6.24 21.45
C LYS A 330 7.07 -4.98 20.62
N SER A 331 7.73 -5.11 19.47
CA SER A 331 8.00 -4.00 18.56
C SER A 331 6.71 -3.30 18.08
N LYS A 332 5.63 -4.05 17.80
CA LYS A 332 4.32 -3.47 17.44
C LYS A 332 3.72 -2.63 18.58
N VAL A 333 3.80 -3.12 19.81
CA VAL A 333 3.32 -2.39 21.00
C VAL A 333 4.20 -1.18 21.30
N GLU A 334 5.53 -1.27 21.17
CA GLU A 334 6.45 -0.15 21.35
C GLU A 334 6.19 0.99 20.35
N ARG A 335 5.92 0.64 19.08
CA ARG A 335 5.59 1.61 18.03
C ARG A 335 4.21 2.22 18.19
N ASN A 336 3.26 1.48 18.78
CA ASN A 336 1.88 1.91 18.96
C ASN A 336 1.36 1.61 20.39
N PRO A 337 1.86 2.29 21.43
CA PRO A 337 1.58 1.92 22.83
C PRO A 337 0.12 2.07 23.25
N THR A 338 -0.69 2.84 22.53
CA THR A 338 -2.10 3.05 22.84
C THR A 338 -3.02 2.03 22.17
N ASP A 339 -2.52 1.24 21.22
CA ASP A 339 -3.32 0.25 20.49
C ASP A 339 -3.60 -0.97 21.37
N LYS A 340 -4.88 -1.19 21.67
CA LYS A 340 -5.33 -2.27 22.54
C LYS A 340 -5.32 -3.64 21.87
N ASN A 341 -5.43 -3.70 20.54
CA ASN A 341 -5.34 -4.95 19.79
C ASN A 341 -3.90 -5.47 19.83
N TYR A 342 -2.90 -4.61 19.57
CA TYR A 342 -1.50 -5.03 19.65
C TYR A 342 -1.08 -5.50 21.05
N ARG A 343 -1.63 -4.90 22.10
CA ARG A 343 -1.40 -5.39 23.48
C ARG A 343 -2.03 -6.76 23.71
N PHE A 344 -3.22 -7.01 23.18
CA PHE A 344 -3.84 -8.33 23.24
C PHE A 344 -3.05 -9.37 22.45
N ASP A 345 -2.56 -9.02 21.26
CA ASP A 345 -1.71 -9.90 20.44
C ASP A 345 -0.41 -10.24 21.16
N LEU A 346 0.26 -9.24 21.75
CA LEU A 346 1.46 -9.43 22.57
C LEU A 346 1.18 -10.35 23.76
N ALA A 347 0.08 -10.13 24.48
CA ALA A 347 -0.30 -11.01 25.58
C ALA A 347 -0.57 -12.45 25.15
N THR A 348 -1.15 -12.64 23.96
CA THR A 348 -1.41 -13.97 23.39
C THR A 348 -0.09 -14.70 23.11
N VAL A 349 0.90 -13.99 22.57
CA VAL A 349 2.26 -14.53 22.37
C VAL A 349 2.95 -14.80 23.70
N LEU A 350 2.86 -13.89 24.68
CA LEU A 350 3.41 -14.10 26.02
C LEU A 350 2.80 -15.33 26.70
N PHE A 351 1.51 -15.56 26.53
CA PHE A 351 0.83 -16.75 27.04
C PHE A 351 1.33 -18.03 26.39
N SER A 352 1.51 -18.05 25.05
CA SER A 352 1.97 -19.26 24.34
C SER A 352 3.42 -19.64 24.66
N VAL A 353 4.23 -18.70 25.15
CA VAL A 353 5.60 -18.92 25.63
C VAL A 353 5.69 -19.04 27.16
N GLU A 354 4.54 -19.26 27.82
CA GLU A 354 4.40 -19.46 29.28
C GLU A 354 4.87 -18.27 30.14
N GLN A 355 5.01 -17.08 29.56
CA GLN A 355 5.30 -15.82 30.26
C GLN A 355 4.01 -15.18 30.80
N TYR A 356 3.28 -15.93 31.63
CA TYR A 356 1.96 -15.53 32.13
C TYR A 356 1.98 -14.23 32.94
N ARG A 357 3.03 -13.99 33.73
CA ARG A 357 3.16 -12.77 34.54
C ARG A 357 3.29 -11.52 33.69
N ASP A 358 4.01 -11.62 32.57
CA ASP A 358 4.22 -10.51 31.64
C ASP A 358 2.98 -10.30 30.75
N ALA A 359 2.18 -11.34 30.49
CA ALA A 359 0.93 -11.24 29.75
C ALA A 359 -0.16 -10.45 30.51
N ILE A 360 -0.23 -10.59 31.84
CA ILE A 360 -1.27 -9.97 32.68
C ILE A 360 -1.38 -8.45 32.49
N PRO A 361 -0.32 -7.62 32.64
CA PRO A 361 -0.43 -6.17 32.49
C PRO A 361 -0.88 -5.76 31.08
N GLU A 362 -0.46 -6.50 30.05
CA GLU A 362 -0.88 -6.25 28.68
C GLU A 362 -2.38 -6.54 28.48
N LEU A 363 -2.89 -7.63 29.06
CA LEU A 363 -4.32 -7.95 29.02
C LEU A 363 -5.17 -7.00 29.87
N GLN A 364 -4.66 -6.54 31.02
CA GLN A 364 -5.32 -5.53 31.84
C GLN A 364 -5.49 -4.21 31.08
N GLN A 365 -4.55 -3.87 30.20
CA GLN A 365 -4.71 -2.75 29.30
C GLN A 365 -5.63 -3.06 28.13
N ALA A 366 -5.58 -4.26 27.55
CA ALA A 366 -6.41 -4.67 26.42
C ALA A 366 -7.91 -4.73 26.77
N LYS A 367 -8.27 -5.15 27.99
CA LYS A 367 -9.68 -5.30 28.42
C LYS A 367 -10.50 -4.00 28.44
N SER A 368 -9.85 -2.84 28.27
CA SER A 368 -10.54 -1.55 28.14
C SER A 368 -11.15 -1.32 26.76
N ASN A 369 -10.79 -2.12 25.74
CA ASN A 369 -11.39 -2.05 24.41
C ASN A 369 -12.62 -2.98 24.35
N PRO A 370 -13.84 -2.45 24.13
CA PRO A 370 -15.07 -3.24 24.14
C PRO A 370 -15.09 -4.41 23.15
N HIS A 371 -14.43 -4.29 21.99
CA HIS A 371 -14.45 -5.32 20.95
C HIS A 371 -13.62 -6.57 21.27
N ILE A 372 -12.62 -6.44 22.16
CA ILE A 372 -11.72 -7.53 22.55
C ILE A 372 -11.79 -7.83 24.05
N ARG A 373 -12.66 -7.14 24.79
CA ARG A 373 -12.76 -7.20 26.25
C ARG A 373 -12.97 -8.61 26.77
N ASN A 374 -13.95 -9.33 26.23
CA ASN A 374 -14.29 -10.69 26.67
C ASN A 374 -13.14 -11.68 26.37
N LYS A 375 -12.50 -11.55 25.21
CA LYS A 375 -11.30 -12.32 24.87
C LYS A 375 -10.14 -12.03 25.82
N ALA A 376 -9.92 -10.76 26.18
CA ALA A 376 -8.90 -10.36 27.14
C ALA A 376 -9.18 -10.90 28.56
N LEU A 377 -10.45 -10.90 29.00
CA LEU A 377 -10.86 -11.48 30.27
C LEU A 377 -10.69 -13.01 30.31
N LEU A 378 -11.04 -13.71 29.22
CA LEU A 378 -10.78 -15.14 29.07
C LEU A 378 -9.27 -15.43 29.20
N MET A 379 -8.44 -14.67 28.48
CA MET A 379 -6.99 -14.85 28.52
C MET A 379 -6.39 -14.52 29.89
N LEU A 380 -6.91 -13.49 30.59
CA LEU A 380 -6.54 -13.20 31.97
C LEU A 380 -6.87 -14.37 32.89
N GLY A 381 -8.07 -14.92 32.74
CA GLY A 381 -8.50 -16.12 33.46
C GLY A 381 -7.51 -17.28 33.27
N ARG A 382 -7.11 -17.55 32.02
CA ARG A 382 -6.12 -18.58 31.71
C ARG A 382 -4.75 -18.30 32.34
N CYS A 383 -4.26 -17.05 32.28
CA CYS A 383 -2.99 -16.65 32.91
C CYS A 383 -3.04 -16.88 34.43
N PHE A 384 -4.11 -16.44 35.10
CA PHE A 384 -4.27 -16.61 36.53
C PHE A 384 -4.38 -18.09 36.92
N ALA A 385 -5.14 -18.89 36.17
CA ALA A 385 -5.28 -20.32 36.42
C ALA A 385 -3.93 -21.07 36.27
N ALA A 386 -3.12 -20.72 35.28
CA ALA A 386 -1.78 -21.26 35.08
C ALA A 386 -0.83 -20.90 36.24
N LEU A 387 -0.99 -19.70 36.82
CA LEU A 387 -0.27 -19.24 38.01
C LEU A 387 -0.84 -19.73 39.34
N ASN A 388 -1.86 -20.62 39.32
CA ASN A 388 -2.60 -21.09 40.49
C ASN A 388 -3.32 -19.99 41.30
N MET A 389 -3.55 -18.81 40.71
CA MET A 389 -4.37 -17.72 41.26
C MET A 389 -5.84 -17.93 40.89
N ASN A 390 -6.40 -19.07 41.31
CA ASN A 390 -7.68 -19.56 40.80
C ASN A 390 -8.87 -18.66 41.17
N ASP A 391 -8.80 -17.92 42.27
CA ASP A 391 -9.79 -16.91 42.67
C ASP A 391 -9.88 -15.75 41.67
N LEU A 392 -8.73 -15.21 41.24
CA LEU A 392 -8.65 -14.18 40.22
C LEU A 392 -9.10 -14.71 38.85
N ALA A 393 -8.77 -15.97 38.54
CA ALA A 393 -9.20 -16.62 37.32
C ALA A 393 -10.73 -16.72 37.23
N ILE A 394 -11.37 -17.22 38.30
CA ILE A 394 -12.83 -17.34 38.41
C ILE A 394 -13.48 -15.96 38.25
N ASN A 395 -12.99 -14.95 38.98
CA ASN A 395 -13.57 -13.60 38.93
C ASN A 395 -13.52 -13.00 37.51
N ALA A 396 -12.37 -13.10 36.82
CA ALA A 396 -12.21 -12.57 35.47
C ALA A 396 -13.12 -13.27 34.44
N MET A 397 -13.24 -14.60 34.51
CA MET A 397 -14.09 -15.36 33.59
C MET A 397 -15.58 -15.15 33.89
N GLN A 398 -15.98 -15.06 35.17
CA GLN A 398 -17.36 -14.75 35.55
C GLN A 398 -17.79 -13.35 35.11
N GLU A 399 -16.89 -12.36 35.16
CA GLU A 399 -17.13 -11.01 34.61
C GLU A 399 -17.47 -11.10 33.11
N ALA A 400 -16.67 -11.82 32.33
CA ALA A 400 -16.91 -11.99 30.89
C ALA A 400 -18.21 -12.76 30.59
N VAL A 401 -18.51 -13.84 31.32
CA VAL A 401 -19.74 -14.63 31.15
C VAL A 401 -21.00 -13.77 31.37
N LYS A 402 -20.96 -12.84 32.34
CA LYS A 402 -22.07 -11.92 32.63
C LYS A 402 -22.27 -10.87 31.52
N GLU A 403 -21.20 -10.44 30.87
CA GLU A 403 -21.25 -9.45 29.79
C GLU A 403 -21.76 -10.05 28.46
N ILE A 404 -21.54 -11.35 28.22
CA ILE A 404 -22.02 -12.02 27.01
C ILE A 404 -23.48 -12.47 27.17
N VAL A 405 -24.39 -11.72 26.56
CA VAL A 405 -25.83 -12.02 26.57
C VAL A 405 -26.16 -13.23 25.68
N ALA A 406 -25.66 -13.25 24.45
CA ALA A 406 -25.96 -14.31 23.50
C ALA A 406 -25.18 -15.60 23.80
N PHE A 407 -25.85 -16.75 23.75
CA PHE A 407 -25.18 -18.04 23.91
C PHE A 407 -24.45 -18.47 22.63
N ASN A 408 -23.27 -17.90 22.40
CA ASN A 408 -22.43 -18.14 21.23
C ASN A 408 -21.18 -18.97 21.57
N ASN A 409 -20.32 -19.22 20.57
CA ASN A 409 -19.07 -19.98 20.78
C ASN A 409 -18.15 -19.33 21.83
N GLU A 410 -18.15 -17.99 21.95
CA GLU A 410 -17.34 -17.28 22.93
C GLU A 410 -17.81 -17.55 24.37
N LYS A 411 -19.13 -17.52 24.61
CA LYS A 411 -19.71 -17.86 25.92
C LYS A 411 -19.47 -19.32 26.30
N LYS A 412 -19.59 -20.25 25.34
CA LYS A 412 -19.29 -21.67 25.56
C LYS A 412 -17.84 -21.89 25.99
N GLU A 413 -16.89 -21.28 25.30
CA GLU A 413 -15.47 -21.37 25.64
C GLU A 413 -15.19 -20.84 27.05
N LEU A 414 -15.74 -19.68 27.39
CA LEU A 414 -15.61 -19.08 28.72
C LEU A 414 -16.19 -19.95 29.84
N LEU A 415 -17.40 -20.48 29.66
CA LEU A 415 -18.03 -21.39 30.63
C LEU A 415 -17.23 -22.68 30.80
N TYR A 416 -16.67 -23.22 29.71
CA TYR A 416 -15.91 -24.45 29.75
C TYR A 416 -14.62 -24.26 30.55
N GLU A 417 -13.86 -23.21 30.24
CA GLU A 417 -12.63 -22.84 30.93
C GLU A 417 -12.89 -22.49 32.40
N LEU A 418 -13.96 -21.74 32.69
CA LEU A 418 -14.38 -21.44 34.06
C LEU A 418 -14.71 -22.72 34.84
N GLY A 419 -15.44 -23.65 34.22
CA GLY A 419 -15.73 -24.96 34.80
C GLY A 419 -14.45 -25.72 35.15
N LEU A 420 -13.45 -25.77 34.27
CA LEU A 420 -12.17 -26.43 34.55
C LEU A 420 -11.45 -25.79 35.74
N VAL A 421 -11.52 -24.46 35.89
CA VAL A 421 -10.96 -23.79 37.07
C VAL A 421 -11.72 -24.17 38.35
N PHE A 422 -13.05 -24.27 38.30
CA PHE A 422 -13.87 -24.74 39.43
C PHE A 422 -13.56 -26.18 39.82
N GLU A 423 -13.40 -27.07 38.83
CA GLU A 423 -12.97 -28.45 39.03
C GLU A 423 -11.62 -28.50 39.75
N LYS A 424 -10.65 -27.70 39.29
CA LYS A 424 -9.31 -27.59 39.90
C LYS A 424 -9.34 -27.16 41.37
N VAL A 425 -10.31 -26.34 41.79
CA VAL A 425 -10.47 -25.90 43.19
C VAL A 425 -11.50 -26.71 43.98
N ASN A 426 -11.91 -27.88 43.47
CA ASN A 426 -12.89 -28.78 44.09
C ASN A 426 -14.26 -28.15 44.37
N LYS A 427 -14.67 -27.17 43.55
CA LYS A 427 -16.03 -26.59 43.59
C LYS A 427 -16.94 -27.32 42.61
N HIS A 428 -17.30 -28.55 42.96
CA HIS A 428 -18.01 -29.46 42.06
C HIS A 428 -19.37 -28.94 41.60
N ASP A 429 -20.14 -28.29 42.48
CA ASP A 429 -21.45 -27.73 42.12
C ASP A 429 -21.31 -26.63 41.05
N ASP A 430 -20.35 -25.71 41.24
CA ASP A 430 -20.08 -24.63 40.29
C ASP A 430 -19.56 -25.16 38.95
N TYR A 431 -18.66 -26.15 38.98
CA TYR A 431 -18.20 -26.87 37.79
C TYR A 431 -19.37 -27.48 37.00
N LEU A 432 -20.24 -28.25 37.68
CA LEU A 432 -21.38 -28.89 37.03
C LEU A 432 -22.38 -27.87 36.49
N ASN A 433 -22.57 -26.74 37.16
CA ASN A 433 -23.43 -25.67 36.66
C ASN A 433 -22.91 -25.11 35.33
N CYS A 434 -21.61 -24.83 35.22
CA CYS A 434 -21.01 -24.39 33.95
C CYS A 434 -21.19 -25.43 32.84
N MET A 435 -20.93 -26.71 33.13
CA MET A 435 -21.06 -27.80 32.16
C MET A 435 -22.51 -28.01 31.73
N LYS A 436 -23.48 -27.95 32.65
CA LYS A 436 -24.92 -28.05 32.36
C LYS A 436 -25.42 -26.89 31.51
N GLU A 437 -24.92 -25.68 31.74
CA GLU A 437 -25.28 -24.52 30.91
C GLU A 437 -24.84 -24.73 29.45
N ILE A 438 -23.64 -25.27 29.23
CA ILE A 438 -23.18 -25.65 27.89
C ILE A 438 -24.02 -26.78 27.33
N TYR A 439 -24.20 -27.87 28.08
CA TYR A 439 -24.96 -29.05 27.67
C TYR A 439 -26.37 -28.71 27.17
N ASN A 440 -27.09 -27.84 27.89
CA ASN A 440 -28.46 -27.45 27.56
C ASN A 440 -28.58 -26.69 26.23
N ASN A 441 -27.50 -26.02 25.79
CA ASN A 441 -27.49 -25.19 24.59
C ASN A 441 -26.72 -25.84 23.43
N ASP A 442 -25.72 -26.68 23.71
CA ASP A 442 -24.91 -27.40 22.74
C ASP A 442 -24.37 -28.71 23.35
N TYR A 443 -25.15 -29.78 23.16
CA TYR A 443 -24.81 -31.13 23.62
C TYR A 443 -23.45 -31.63 23.09
N GLY A 444 -23.09 -31.25 21.86
CA GLY A 444 -21.90 -31.77 21.16
C GLY A 444 -20.61 -31.01 21.44
N TYR A 445 -20.62 -30.03 22.36
CA TYR A 445 -19.45 -29.22 22.62
C TYR A 445 -18.39 -29.99 23.44
N ARG A 446 -17.28 -30.35 22.79
CA ARG A 446 -16.12 -31.06 23.38
C ARG A 446 -16.55 -32.35 24.12
N ASP A 447 -16.22 -32.49 25.39
CA ASP A 447 -16.52 -33.63 26.26
C ASP A 447 -17.62 -33.32 27.29
N VAL A 448 -18.36 -32.21 27.12
CA VAL A 448 -19.36 -31.73 28.09
C VAL A 448 -20.47 -32.75 28.35
N ALA A 449 -20.99 -33.43 27.32
CA ALA A 449 -22.00 -34.47 27.48
C ALA A 449 -21.55 -35.56 28.46
N LYS A 450 -20.35 -36.12 28.22
CA LYS A 450 -19.76 -37.13 29.10
C LYS A 450 -19.59 -36.62 30.52
N ARG A 451 -19.08 -35.38 30.70
CA ARG A 451 -18.87 -34.76 32.01
C ARG A 451 -20.16 -34.60 32.82
N VAL A 452 -21.24 -34.17 32.17
CA VAL A 452 -22.54 -33.96 32.83
C VAL A 452 -23.22 -35.30 33.13
N GLU A 453 -23.28 -36.22 32.17
CA GLU A 453 -23.95 -37.52 32.35
C GLU A 453 -23.28 -38.38 33.42
N SER A 454 -21.94 -38.38 33.48
CA SER A 454 -21.19 -39.09 34.52
C SER A 454 -21.44 -38.56 35.94
N SER A 455 -22.03 -37.37 36.11
CA SER A 455 -22.41 -36.83 37.43
C SER A 455 -23.71 -37.39 37.99
N TYR A 456 -24.49 -38.13 37.19
CA TYR A 456 -25.74 -38.79 37.59
C TYR A 456 -25.59 -40.30 37.83
N GLN A 457 -24.38 -40.84 37.61
CA GLN A 457 -24.00 -42.21 37.92
C GLN A 457 -23.33 -42.26 39.28
#